data_AF-A0A968HYQ5-F1
#
_entry.id   AF-A0A968HYQ5-F1
#
_cell.length_a   1.000
_cell.length_b   1.000
_cell.length_c   1.000
_cell.angle_alpha   90.00
_cell.angle_beta   90.00
_cell.angle_gamma   90.00
#
_symmetry.space_group_name_H-M   'P 1'
#
loop_
_entity.id
_entity.type
_entity.pdbx_description
1 polymer ?
#
loop_
_entity_poly.entity_id
_entity_poly.type
_entity_poly.pdbx_seq_one_letter_code
_entity_poly.pdbx_strand_id
1 'polypeptide(L)'
;MTIFEHPVRLETAEMVTLLQERLRVLPPLAQLSQYNLIGSHDIPRPLERMGGDKNKLRAAFALLLGFPGVPGIYYGDEIGLSGANDPFCRAPFPWDETQWDTDLLEEVKKLVTARRASLVLQQGSLEWLAHTQDGIAFARVFTHADGRVDSAIITATRAEGETMSVDVTGLGKLEWTNAVSGEVLKARDGRLEVTVSRGGLMLI
;
A
#
# COMPACT_ATOMS: atom_id res chain seq x y z
N MET A 1 8.40 -6.37 11.92
CA MET A 1 7.96 -7.65 11.33
C MET A 1 8.70 -8.77 12.04
N THR A 2 8.06 -9.86 12.45
CA THR A 2 8.79 -11.02 13.01
C THR A 2 8.91 -12.11 11.96
N ILE A 3 10.08 -12.74 11.86
CA ILE A 3 10.31 -13.97 11.09
C ILE A 3 10.84 -14.98 12.11
N PHE A 4 10.17 -16.14 12.28
CA PHE A 4 10.51 -17.15 13.28
C PHE A 4 10.73 -16.58 14.70
N GLU A 5 9.77 -15.82 15.23
CA GLU A 5 9.81 -15.23 16.59
C GLU A 5 10.93 -14.20 16.85
N HIS A 6 11.78 -13.92 15.86
CA HIS A 6 12.77 -12.86 15.95
C HIS A 6 12.27 -11.58 15.29
N PRO A 7 12.34 -10.42 15.98
CA PRO A 7 11.97 -9.14 15.39
C PRO A 7 12.97 -8.78 14.31
N VAL A 8 12.56 -8.88 13.05
CA VAL A 8 13.24 -8.25 11.93
C VAL A 8 12.77 -6.80 11.91
N ARG A 9 13.63 -5.92 12.44
CA ARG A 9 13.47 -4.48 12.31
C ARG A 9 14.24 -4.05 11.08
N LEU A 10 13.51 -3.74 10.01
CA LEU A 10 14.06 -3.06 8.85
C LEU A 10 13.78 -1.57 9.00
N GLU A 11 14.82 -0.78 8.79
CA GLU A 11 14.66 0.64 8.51
C GLU A 11 13.95 0.83 7.16
N THR A 12 13.30 1.98 7.00
CA THR A 12 12.51 2.24 5.78
C THR A 12 13.36 2.17 4.51
N ALA A 13 14.60 2.67 4.57
CA ALA A 13 15.55 2.58 3.47
C ALA A 13 15.94 1.12 3.11
N GLU A 14 16.09 0.26 4.12
CA GLU A 14 16.39 -1.16 3.92
C GLU A 14 15.19 -1.88 3.29
N MET A 15 13.97 -1.54 3.70
CA MET A 15 12.75 -2.08 3.11
C MET A 15 12.60 -1.67 1.64
N VAL A 16 12.82 -0.39 1.31
CA VAL A 16 12.82 0.10 -0.08
C VAL A 16 13.85 -0.66 -0.92
N THR A 17 15.06 -0.82 -0.40
CA THR A 17 16.15 -1.54 -1.08
C THR A 17 15.77 -3.00 -1.33
N LEU A 18 15.27 -3.71 -0.31
CA LEU A 18 14.83 -5.09 -0.42
C LEU A 18 13.71 -5.24 -1.48
N LEU A 19 12.68 -4.40 -1.42
CA LEU A 19 11.57 -4.45 -2.37
C LEU A 19 12.03 -4.15 -3.81
N GLN A 20 12.92 -3.18 -3.97
CA GLN A 20 13.51 -2.83 -5.26
C GLN A 20 14.32 -3.99 -5.84
N GLU A 21 15.17 -4.64 -5.05
CA GLU A 21 15.97 -5.79 -5.49
C GLU A 21 15.08 -6.97 -5.87
N ARG A 22 14.03 -7.25 -5.09
CA ARG A 22 13.08 -8.34 -5.38
C ARG A 22 12.28 -8.12 -6.64
N LEU A 23 11.86 -6.89 -6.94
CA LEU A 23 11.19 -6.59 -8.21
C LEU A 23 12.15 -6.70 -9.40
N ARG A 24 13.38 -6.19 -9.28
CA ARG A 24 14.35 -6.12 -10.39
C ARG A 24 14.80 -7.47 -10.93
N VAL A 25 14.80 -8.52 -10.11
CA VAL A 25 15.18 -9.87 -10.55
C VAL A 25 14.07 -10.58 -11.34
N LEU A 26 12.85 -10.07 -11.31
CA LEU A 26 11.70 -10.66 -11.99
C LEU A 26 11.45 -9.97 -13.34
N PRO A 27 11.15 -10.73 -14.41
CA PRO A 27 10.63 -10.16 -15.65
C PRO A 27 9.32 -9.37 -15.40
N PRO A 28 9.01 -8.32 -16.18
CA PRO A 28 7.84 -7.47 -15.92
C PRO A 28 6.51 -8.22 -15.76
N LEU A 29 6.23 -9.22 -16.61
CA LEU A 29 5.02 -10.03 -16.50
C LEU A 29 4.99 -10.87 -15.22
N ALA A 30 6.15 -11.33 -14.75
CA ALA A 30 6.25 -12.08 -13.50
C ALA A 30 6.03 -11.17 -12.28
N GLN A 31 6.52 -9.92 -12.31
CA GLN A 31 6.25 -8.92 -11.28
C GLN A 31 4.74 -8.68 -11.12
N LEU A 32 4.04 -8.49 -12.25
CA LEU A 32 2.59 -8.24 -12.26
C LEU A 32 1.74 -9.47 -11.88
N SER A 33 2.33 -10.67 -11.91
CA SER A 33 1.64 -11.93 -11.62
C SER A 33 1.97 -12.50 -10.23
N GLN A 34 2.81 -11.82 -9.43
CA GLN A 34 3.07 -12.26 -8.05
C GLN A 34 1.81 -12.15 -7.20
N TYR A 35 1.53 -13.15 -6.38
CA TYR A 35 0.45 -13.07 -5.41
C TYR A 35 0.97 -12.45 -4.11
N ASN A 36 0.67 -11.17 -3.91
CA ASN A 36 1.17 -10.39 -2.79
C ASN A 36 0.26 -10.56 -1.58
N LEU A 37 0.84 -10.94 -0.44
CA LEU A 37 0.10 -11.20 0.79
C LEU A 37 0.70 -10.41 1.95
N ILE A 38 -0.18 -9.81 2.76
CA ILE A 38 0.18 -9.28 4.08
C ILE A 38 -0.26 -10.22 5.21
N GLY A 39 -1.05 -11.25 4.92
CA GLY A 39 -1.58 -12.24 5.88
C GLY A 39 -1.88 -13.55 5.18
N SER A 40 -1.88 -14.66 5.93
CA SER A 40 -2.29 -15.98 5.43
C SER A 40 -2.74 -16.89 6.59
N HIS A 41 -3.11 -18.12 6.26
CA HIS A 41 -3.48 -19.16 7.23
C HIS A 41 -2.29 -19.82 7.93
N ASP A 42 -1.05 -19.43 7.60
CA ASP A 42 0.19 -20.04 8.11
C ASP A 42 1.10 -19.03 8.85
N ILE A 43 0.64 -17.78 9.00
CA ILE A 43 1.35 -16.74 9.74
C ILE A 43 0.37 -16.00 10.66
N PRO A 44 0.84 -15.38 11.76
CA PRO A 44 -0.02 -14.53 12.57
C PRO A 44 -0.64 -13.40 11.74
N ARG A 45 -1.87 -13.01 12.07
CA ARG A 45 -2.62 -12.00 11.31
C ARG A 45 -1.88 -10.67 11.25
N PRO A 46 -2.07 -9.86 10.19
CA PRO A 46 -1.33 -8.60 10.04
C PRO A 46 -1.47 -7.68 11.25
N LEU A 47 -2.70 -7.51 11.77
CA LEU A 47 -2.97 -6.65 12.92
C LEU A 47 -2.22 -7.10 14.18
N GLU A 48 -2.17 -8.42 14.42
CA GLU A 48 -1.40 -9.01 15.52
C GLU A 48 0.09 -8.69 15.38
N ARG A 49 0.67 -8.92 14.18
CA ARG A 49 2.09 -8.64 13.91
C ARG A 49 2.45 -7.17 13.99
N MET A 50 1.44 -6.29 13.93
CA MET A 50 1.58 -4.84 14.08
C MET A 50 1.31 -4.37 15.51
N GLY A 51 1.02 -5.28 16.45
CA GLY A 51 0.75 -4.96 17.85
C GLY A 51 -0.60 -4.26 18.06
N GLY A 52 -1.60 -4.57 17.23
CA GLY A 52 -2.91 -3.91 17.27
C GLY A 52 -2.94 -2.52 16.63
N ASP A 53 -1.83 -2.09 16.00
CA ASP A 53 -1.73 -0.78 15.38
C ASP A 53 -2.45 -0.74 14.03
N LYS A 54 -3.63 -0.10 14.04
CA LYS A 54 -4.47 0.04 12.85
C LYS A 54 -3.93 1.06 11.84
N ASN A 55 -3.05 1.98 12.24
CA ASN A 55 -2.40 2.90 11.30
C ASN A 55 -1.45 2.12 10.40
N LYS A 56 -0.64 1.24 10.99
CA LYS A 56 0.23 0.33 10.24
C LYS A 56 -0.56 -0.62 9.32
N LEU A 57 -1.73 -1.09 9.76
CA LEU A 57 -2.58 -1.93 8.93
C LEU A 57 -3.10 -1.19 7.70
N ARG A 58 -3.57 0.06 7.87
CA ARG A 58 -3.98 0.93 6.75
C ARG A 58 -2.82 1.19 5.79
N ALA A 59 -1.62 1.49 6.31
CA ALA A 59 -0.42 1.65 5.50
C ALA A 59 -0.11 0.39 4.69
N ALA A 60 -0.22 -0.80 5.29
CA ALA A 60 -0.01 -2.06 4.61
C ALA A 60 -1.05 -2.31 3.49
N PHE A 61 -2.31 -1.93 3.68
CA PHE A 61 -3.33 -2.01 2.62
C PHE A 61 -3.06 -1.03 1.47
N ALA A 62 -2.65 0.21 1.76
CA ALA A 62 -2.27 1.19 0.73
C ALA A 62 -1.09 0.68 -0.10
N LEU A 63 -0.07 0.11 0.55
CA LEU A 63 1.05 -0.53 -0.13
C LEU A 63 0.58 -1.73 -0.95
N LEU A 64 -0.15 -2.69 -0.36
CA LEU A 64 -0.64 -3.90 -1.02
C LEU A 64 -1.44 -3.58 -2.30
N LEU A 65 -2.36 -2.63 -2.21
CA LEU A 65 -3.24 -2.23 -3.31
C LEU A 65 -2.56 -1.23 -4.28
N GLY A 66 -1.42 -0.66 -3.91
CA GLY A 66 -0.60 0.20 -4.74
C GLY A 66 0.53 -0.51 -5.48
N PHE A 67 1.03 -1.64 -4.95
CA PHE A 67 2.22 -2.33 -5.45
C PHE A 67 1.94 -3.14 -6.74
N PRO A 68 2.96 -3.38 -7.59
CA PRO A 68 2.88 -4.34 -8.69
C PRO A 68 2.57 -5.76 -8.21
N GLY A 69 1.68 -6.48 -8.91
CA GLY A 69 1.27 -7.83 -8.56
C GLY A 69 -0.24 -7.98 -8.35
N VAL A 70 -0.67 -9.14 -7.89
CA VAL A 70 -2.05 -9.47 -7.54
C VAL A 70 -2.21 -9.38 -6.02
N PRO A 71 -2.94 -8.40 -5.49
CA PRO A 71 -3.14 -8.26 -4.05
C PRO A 71 -4.08 -9.35 -3.52
N GLY A 72 -3.64 -10.08 -2.50
CA GLY A 72 -4.44 -11.02 -1.74
C GLY A 72 -4.79 -10.48 -0.36
N ILE A 73 -6.08 -10.40 -0.06
CA ILE A 73 -6.62 -10.06 1.26
C ILE A 73 -7.11 -11.35 1.90
N TYR A 74 -6.59 -11.67 3.08
CA TYR A 74 -7.03 -12.83 3.83
C TYR A 74 -8.25 -12.47 4.68
N TYR A 75 -9.26 -13.34 4.70
CA TYR A 75 -10.58 -13.00 5.23
C TYR A 75 -10.51 -12.39 6.63
N GLY A 76 -11.26 -11.33 6.87
CA GLY A 76 -11.33 -10.68 8.16
C GLY A 76 -10.23 -9.62 8.38
N ASP A 77 -9.14 -9.63 7.63
CA ASP A 77 -8.10 -8.60 7.78
C ASP A 77 -8.66 -7.20 7.43
N GLU A 78 -9.59 -7.12 6.48
CA GLU A 78 -10.29 -5.90 6.04
C GLU A 78 -11.24 -5.30 7.09
N ILE A 79 -11.66 -6.11 8.07
CA ILE A 79 -12.48 -5.67 9.22
C ILE A 79 -11.68 -5.62 10.53
N GLY A 80 -10.36 -5.80 10.45
CA GLY A 80 -9.46 -5.72 11.61
C GLY A 80 -9.44 -6.97 12.49
N LEU A 81 -9.71 -8.16 11.94
CA LEU A 81 -9.60 -9.41 12.67
C LEU A 81 -8.13 -9.65 13.10
N SER A 82 -7.89 -9.82 14.41
CA SER A 82 -6.58 -10.21 14.95
C SER A 82 -6.50 -11.70 15.24
N GLY A 83 -5.27 -12.21 15.40
CA GLY A 83 -5.04 -13.62 15.71
C GLY A 83 -3.55 -13.96 15.69
N ALA A 84 -3.13 -14.73 16.70
CA ALA A 84 -1.78 -15.29 16.82
C ALA A 84 -1.49 -16.32 15.71
N ASN A 85 -0.40 -17.08 15.86
CA ASN A 85 -0.02 -18.09 14.86
C ASN A 85 -1.07 -19.23 14.75
N ASP A 86 -0.91 -20.11 13.75
CA ASP A 86 -1.75 -21.31 13.57
C ASP A 86 -1.94 -22.06 14.92
N PRO A 87 -3.19 -22.34 15.37
CA PRO A 87 -4.48 -22.21 14.67
C PRO A 87 -5.24 -20.89 14.84
N PHE A 88 -4.74 -19.94 15.62
CA PHE A 88 -5.47 -18.71 15.94
C PHE A 88 -5.61 -17.76 14.75
N CYS A 89 -4.71 -17.83 13.76
CA CYS A 89 -4.87 -17.11 12.49
C CYS A 89 -6.06 -17.63 11.64
N ARG A 90 -6.69 -18.75 12.04
CA ARG A 90 -7.84 -19.37 11.37
C ARG A 90 -9.15 -19.19 12.16
N ALA A 91 -9.22 -18.17 13.00
CA ALA A 91 -10.42 -17.83 13.77
C ALA A 91 -11.68 -17.69 12.87
N PRO A 92 -12.86 -18.15 13.29
CA PRO A 92 -14.09 -17.98 12.53
C PRO A 92 -14.33 -16.52 12.13
N PHE A 93 -14.88 -16.29 10.94
CA PHE A 93 -15.28 -14.95 10.51
C PHE A 93 -16.37 -14.41 11.47
N PRO A 94 -16.20 -13.22 12.07
CA PRO A 94 -17.19 -12.65 12.98
C PRO A 94 -18.36 -12.08 12.15
N TRP A 95 -19.41 -12.87 11.92
CA TRP A 95 -20.56 -12.43 11.12
C TRP A 95 -21.42 -11.35 11.77
N ASP A 96 -21.23 -11.10 13.06
CA ASP A 96 -21.82 -9.97 13.76
C ASP A 96 -21.05 -8.69 13.41
N GLU A 97 -21.64 -7.86 12.55
CA GLU A 97 -21.03 -6.63 12.02
C GLU A 97 -20.69 -5.60 13.10
N THR A 98 -21.26 -5.71 14.31
CA THR A 98 -20.91 -4.82 15.43
C THR A 98 -19.47 -4.99 15.90
N GLN A 99 -18.82 -6.10 15.50
CA GLN A 99 -17.42 -6.39 15.80
C GLN A 99 -16.45 -5.87 14.73
N TRP A 100 -16.96 -5.33 13.61
CA TRP A 100 -16.13 -4.92 12.49
C TRP A 100 -15.54 -3.54 12.70
N ASP A 101 -14.29 -3.34 12.24
CA ASP A 101 -13.79 -2.01 11.97
C ASP A 101 -14.36 -1.50 10.63
N THR A 102 -15.53 -0.86 10.68
CA THR A 102 -16.23 -0.37 9.48
C THR A 102 -15.47 0.76 8.78
N ASP A 103 -14.70 1.57 9.52
CA ASP A 103 -13.88 2.65 8.96
C ASP A 103 -12.74 2.07 8.11
N LEU A 104 -12.04 1.06 8.63
CA LEU A 104 -11.04 0.31 7.87
C LEU A 104 -11.66 -0.36 6.63
N LEU A 105 -12.81 -1.03 6.79
CA LEU A 105 -13.48 -1.71 5.69
C LEU A 105 -13.81 -0.76 4.53
N GLU A 106 -14.35 0.43 4.85
CA GLU A 106 -14.68 1.43 3.83
C GLU A 106 -13.43 2.01 3.15
N GLU A 107 -12.34 2.22 3.89
CA GLU A 107 -11.05 2.61 3.29
C GLU A 107 -10.51 1.53 2.34
N VAL A 108 -10.51 0.26 2.75
CA VAL A 108 -10.07 -0.86 1.92
C VAL A 108 -10.93 -0.98 0.66
N LYS A 109 -12.26 -0.85 0.76
CA LYS A 109 -13.17 -0.83 -0.40
C LYS A 109 -12.84 0.29 -1.39
N LYS A 110 -12.53 1.50 -0.90
CA LYS A 110 -12.14 2.62 -1.76
C LYS A 110 -10.83 2.34 -2.49
N LEU A 111 -9.82 1.82 -1.80
CA LEU A 111 -8.54 1.43 -2.40
C LEU A 111 -8.71 0.32 -3.46
N VAL A 112 -9.54 -0.69 -3.18
CA VAL A 112 -9.88 -1.75 -4.15
C VAL A 112 -10.59 -1.17 -5.37
N THR A 113 -11.54 -0.25 -5.15
CA THR A 113 -12.28 0.42 -6.24
C THR A 113 -11.34 1.23 -7.12
N ALA A 114 -10.44 2.02 -6.52
CA ALA A 114 -9.42 2.78 -7.23
C ALA A 114 -8.51 1.88 -8.08
N ARG A 115 -8.00 0.78 -7.51
CA ARG A 115 -7.18 -0.18 -8.25
C ARG A 115 -7.94 -0.80 -9.41
N ARG A 116 -9.20 -1.24 -9.20
CA ARG A 116 -10.03 -1.86 -10.25
C ARG A 116 -10.34 -0.92 -11.41
N ALA A 117 -10.45 0.38 -11.15
CA ALA A 117 -10.73 1.40 -12.16
C ALA A 117 -9.48 1.86 -12.94
N SER A 118 -8.28 1.45 -12.54
CA SER A 118 -7.02 2.05 -13.00
C SER A 118 -6.04 1.02 -13.57
N LEU A 119 -5.75 1.13 -14.88
CA LEU A 119 -4.71 0.33 -15.52
C LEU A 119 -3.32 0.64 -14.97
N VAL A 120 -3.05 1.88 -14.57
CA VAL A 120 -1.74 2.24 -13.99
C VAL A 120 -1.49 1.51 -12.67
N LEU A 121 -2.52 1.33 -11.84
CA LEU A 121 -2.39 0.56 -10.60
C LEU A 121 -2.31 -0.96 -10.87
N GLN A 122 -2.97 -1.46 -11.91
CA GLN A 122 -2.97 -2.88 -12.26
C GLN A 122 -1.69 -3.34 -12.97
N GLN A 123 -1.17 -2.52 -13.90
CA GLN A 123 -0.16 -2.94 -14.88
C GLN A 123 1.05 -1.99 -14.96
N GLY A 124 1.01 -0.82 -14.31
CA GLY A 124 2.10 0.14 -14.39
C GLY A 124 3.41 -0.38 -13.80
N SER A 125 4.55 0.07 -14.32
CA SER A 125 5.85 -0.10 -13.66
C SER A 125 5.89 0.67 -12.35
N LEU A 126 6.80 0.32 -11.44
CA LEU A 126 7.02 1.04 -10.19
C LEU A 126 8.29 1.88 -10.29
N GLU A 127 8.22 3.12 -9.82
CA GLU A 127 9.36 4.03 -9.65
C GLU A 127 9.38 4.57 -8.22
N TRP A 128 10.48 4.40 -7.49
CA TRP A 128 10.61 4.94 -6.13
C TRP A 128 10.83 6.45 -6.17
N LEU A 129 10.07 7.21 -5.37
CA LEU A 129 10.13 8.68 -5.37
C LEU A 129 10.86 9.22 -4.14
N ALA A 130 10.49 8.73 -2.96
CA ALA A 130 11.05 9.21 -1.70
C ALA A 130 10.86 8.18 -0.58
N HIS A 131 11.65 8.34 0.47
CA HIS A 131 11.38 7.71 1.75
C HIS A 131 11.90 8.60 2.89
N THR A 132 11.32 8.46 4.07
CA THR A 132 11.77 9.07 5.33
C THR A 132 12.17 7.96 6.31
N GLN A 133 12.25 8.28 7.60
CA GLN A 133 12.40 7.26 8.65
C GLN A 133 11.15 6.37 8.75
N ASP A 134 9.95 6.91 8.51
CA ASP A 134 8.68 6.22 8.79
C ASP A 134 7.76 6.07 7.57
N GLY A 135 8.06 6.77 6.47
CA GLY A 135 7.23 6.88 5.28
C GLY A 135 7.93 6.53 3.99
N ILE A 136 7.14 6.07 3.01
CA ILE A 136 7.58 5.69 1.67
C ILE A 136 6.64 6.33 0.64
N ALA A 137 7.21 6.72 -0.50
CA ALA A 137 6.48 7.12 -1.68
C ALA A 137 7.05 6.44 -2.95
N PHE A 138 6.15 5.91 -3.78
CA PHE A 138 6.49 5.43 -5.12
C PHE A 138 5.41 5.80 -6.14
N ALA A 139 5.81 5.96 -7.40
CA ALA A 139 4.92 6.11 -8.52
C ALA A 139 4.63 4.76 -9.18
N ARG A 140 3.45 4.68 -9.79
CA ARG A 140 3.11 3.70 -10.82
C ARG A 140 2.97 4.45 -12.14
N VAL A 141 3.53 3.91 -13.22
CA VAL A 141 3.50 4.55 -14.55
C VAL A 141 3.07 3.53 -15.59
N PHE A 142 2.09 3.87 -16.42
CA PHE A 142 1.58 3.00 -17.47
C PHE A 142 1.43 3.77 -18.79
N THR A 143 2.05 3.24 -19.85
CA THR A 143 1.91 3.77 -21.21
C THR A 143 0.90 2.92 -21.97
N HIS A 144 -0.16 3.56 -22.44
CA HIS A 144 -1.19 2.95 -23.27
C HIS A 144 -0.67 2.70 -24.69
N ALA A 145 -1.36 1.85 -25.44
CA ALA A 145 -0.98 1.53 -26.82
C ALA A 145 -1.01 2.75 -27.76
N ASP A 146 -1.79 3.78 -27.42
CA ASP A 146 -1.87 5.06 -28.15
C ASP A 146 -0.79 6.08 -27.73
N GLY A 147 0.10 5.71 -26.79
CA GLY A 147 1.17 6.56 -26.28
C GLY A 147 0.77 7.46 -25.11
N ARG A 148 -0.50 7.46 -24.67
CA ARG A 148 -0.90 8.17 -23.45
C ARG A 148 -0.21 7.56 -22.23
N VAL A 149 0.22 8.40 -21.30
CA VAL A 149 0.83 7.96 -20.04
C VAL A 149 -0.07 8.31 -18.88
N ASP A 150 -0.45 7.30 -18.08
CA ASP A 150 -1.11 7.49 -16.80
C ASP A 150 -0.11 7.23 -15.67
N SER A 151 -0.22 8.02 -14.60
CA SER A 151 0.65 7.95 -13.43
C SER A 151 -0.19 7.94 -12.17
N ALA A 152 0.24 7.20 -11.16
CA ALA A 152 -0.31 7.22 -9.80
C ALA A 152 0.81 7.34 -8.78
N ILE A 153 0.58 7.97 -7.64
CA ILE A 153 1.52 8.04 -6.51
C ILE A 153 0.90 7.31 -5.33
N ILE A 154 1.68 6.45 -4.70
CA ILE A 154 1.31 5.76 -3.47
C ILE A 154 2.27 6.20 -2.39
N THR A 155 1.69 6.70 -1.31
CA THR A 155 2.41 7.04 -0.08
C THR A 155 1.88 6.19 1.06
N ALA A 156 2.77 5.76 1.95
CA ALA A 156 2.38 5.05 3.16
C ALA A 156 3.37 5.37 4.28
N THR A 157 2.86 5.52 5.50
CA THR A 157 3.66 5.80 6.68
C THR A 157 3.13 5.05 7.89
N ARG A 158 4.03 4.68 8.79
CA ARG A 158 3.68 4.17 10.13
C ARG A 158 3.42 5.27 11.15
N ALA A 159 3.83 6.51 10.86
CA ALA A 159 3.56 7.68 11.69
C ALA A 159 2.17 8.27 11.36
N GLU A 160 1.62 9.07 12.27
CA GLU A 160 0.42 9.86 12.02
C GLU A 160 0.81 11.28 11.61
N GLY A 161 0.18 11.81 10.55
CA GLY A 161 0.40 13.19 10.10
C GLY A 161 1.76 13.46 9.45
N GLU A 162 2.45 12.45 8.92
CA GLU A 162 3.74 12.64 8.26
C GLU A 162 3.58 13.32 6.90
N THR A 163 4.46 14.28 6.60
CA THR A 163 4.53 14.94 5.30
C THR A 163 5.77 14.52 4.54
N MET A 164 5.60 14.11 3.28
CA MET A 164 6.67 13.74 2.37
C MET A 164 6.68 14.64 1.15
N SER A 165 7.87 15.14 0.79
CA SER A 165 8.10 15.91 -0.43
C SER A 165 8.56 14.99 -1.55
N VAL A 166 7.72 14.78 -2.57
CA VAL A 166 8.02 13.90 -3.71
C VAL A 166 8.30 14.71 -4.97
N ASP A 167 9.34 14.33 -5.72
CA ASP A 167 9.59 14.88 -7.06
C ASP A 167 8.65 14.20 -8.06
N VAL A 168 7.86 15.00 -8.77
CA VAL A 168 6.89 14.53 -9.77
C VAL A 168 7.22 15.04 -11.17
N THR A 169 8.40 15.66 -11.36
CA THR A 169 8.83 16.25 -12.64
C THR A 169 8.80 15.22 -13.77
N GLY A 170 9.23 13.98 -13.49
CA GLY A 170 9.22 12.87 -14.45
C GLY A 170 7.84 12.28 -14.75
N LEU A 171 6.81 12.61 -13.97
CA LEU A 171 5.47 12.03 -14.09
C LEU A 171 4.53 12.82 -15.01
N GLY A 172 4.94 14.00 -15.46
CA GLY A 172 4.24 14.80 -16.46
C GLY A 172 2.88 15.38 -16.00
N LYS A 173 2.61 15.38 -14.69
CA LYS A 173 1.32 15.80 -14.11
C LYS A 173 1.52 16.77 -12.94
N LEU A 174 0.73 17.85 -12.94
CA LEU A 174 0.77 18.88 -11.89
C LEU A 174 -0.40 18.79 -10.89
N GLU A 175 -1.51 18.13 -11.25
CA GLU A 175 -2.67 17.98 -10.37
C GLU A 175 -2.93 16.51 -10.07
N TRP A 176 -3.11 16.18 -8.80
CA TRP A 176 -3.17 14.81 -8.30
C TRP A 176 -4.42 14.65 -7.45
N THR A 177 -5.26 13.67 -7.75
CA THR A 177 -6.50 13.47 -7.00
C THR A 177 -6.35 12.29 -6.05
N ASN A 178 -6.64 12.51 -4.78
CA ASN A 178 -6.71 11.45 -3.79
C ASN A 178 -7.87 10.51 -4.12
N ALA A 179 -7.56 9.25 -4.40
CA ALA A 179 -8.53 8.23 -4.81
C ALA A 179 -9.55 7.87 -3.71
N VAL A 180 -9.27 8.22 -2.45
CA VAL A 180 -10.09 7.90 -1.27
C VAL A 180 -10.92 9.10 -0.83
N SER A 181 -10.33 10.29 -0.77
CA SER A 181 -11.01 11.52 -0.30
C SER A 181 -11.56 12.41 -1.42
N GLY A 182 -11.05 12.27 -2.64
CA GLY A 182 -11.33 13.19 -3.76
C GLY A 182 -10.59 14.53 -3.69
N GLU A 183 -9.77 14.74 -2.67
CA GLU A 183 -8.96 15.96 -2.52
C GLU A 183 -7.96 16.09 -3.68
N VAL A 184 -7.84 17.31 -4.22
CA VAL A 184 -6.89 17.61 -5.30
C VAL A 184 -5.67 18.32 -4.73
N LEU A 185 -4.49 17.71 -4.92
CA LEU A 185 -3.20 18.27 -4.58
C LEU A 185 -2.52 18.81 -5.83
N LYS A 186 -1.80 19.92 -5.71
CA LYS A 186 -1.09 20.55 -6.83
C LYS A 186 0.41 20.60 -6.57
N ALA A 187 1.18 20.12 -7.55
CA ALA A 187 2.63 20.22 -7.53
C ALA A 187 3.07 21.67 -7.75
N ARG A 188 4.14 22.08 -7.06
CA ARG A 188 4.79 23.38 -7.19
C ARG A 188 6.28 23.14 -7.43
N ASP A 189 6.83 23.79 -8.45
CA ASP A 189 8.24 23.65 -8.85
C ASP A 189 8.69 22.19 -9.01
N GLY A 190 7.82 21.36 -9.61
CA GLY A 190 8.08 19.93 -9.84
C GLY A 190 7.94 19.04 -8.60
N ARG A 191 7.59 19.60 -7.43
CA ARG A 191 7.42 18.83 -6.18
C ARG A 191 5.99 18.83 -5.68
N LEU A 192 5.59 17.73 -5.07
CA LEU A 192 4.30 17.56 -4.42
C LEU A 192 4.53 17.28 -2.93
N GLU A 193 3.93 18.10 -2.07
CA GLU A 193 3.90 17.83 -0.62
C GLU A 193 2.69 16.96 -0.30
N VAL A 194 2.95 15.77 0.25
CA VAL A 194 1.92 14.78 0.55
C VAL A 194 1.90 14.54 2.05
N THR A 195 0.87 15.06 2.72
CA THR A 195 0.63 14.81 4.14
C THR A 195 -0.30 13.62 4.32
N VAL A 196 0.22 12.52 4.86
CA VAL A 196 -0.55 11.31 5.17
C VAL A 196 -1.06 11.42 6.61
N SER A 197 -2.36 11.68 6.77
CA SER A 197 -2.98 11.76 8.10
C SER A 197 -2.93 10.43 8.84
N ARG A 198 -3.28 9.34 8.15
CA ARG A 198 -3.19 7.95 8.64
C ARG A 198 -2.97 6.97 7.48
N GLY A 199 -2.15 5.96 7.71
CA GLY A 199 -1.95 4.81 6.84
C GLY A 199 -1.22 5.17 5.56
N GLY A 200 -1.96 5.35 4.48
CA GLY A 200 -1.40 5.69 3.18
C GLY A 200 -2.38 6.41 2.27
N LEU A 201 -1.86 7.11 1.28
CA LEU A 201 -2.63 7.82 0.27
C LEU A 201 -2.33 7.25 -1.10
N MET A 202 -3.34 7.27 -1.95
CA MET A 202 -3.24 6.90 -3.36
C MET A 202 -3.71 8.09 -4.17
N LEU A 203 -2.81 8.66 -4.95
CA LEU A 203 -3.06 9.79 -5.82
C LEU A 203 -3.04 9.32 -7.28
N ILE A 204 -4.03 9.72 -8.06
CA ILE A 204 -4.19 9.38 -9.48
C ILE A 204 -4.35 10.62 -10.33
#